data_AF-A0AAV2CXT0-F1
#
_entry.id   AF-A0AAV2CXT0-F1
#
_cell.length_a   1.000
_cell.length_b   1.000
_cell.length_c   1.000
_cell.angle_alpha   90.00
_cell.angle_beta   90.00
_cell.angle_gamma   90.00
#
_symmetry.space_group_name_H-M   'P 1'
#
loop_
_entity.id
_entity.type
_entity.pdbx_description
1 polymer ?
#
loop_
_entity_poly.entity_id
_entity_poly.type
_entity_poly.pdbx_seq_one_letter_code
_entity_poly.pdbx_strand_id
1 'polypeptide(L)'
;MGTIGTWERCSSRLRFTIDVPSSTEFHLQLARKGYRSLIYSGDHDLIIPYVGTLEWIQSLNFRIVDEWRPWLLKNQVAGYTRTYSDPRYFNLMTFATVKGGGHTAPEYKPPECFAMFQRWITGKQL
;
A
#
# COMPACT_ATOMS: atom_id res chain seq x y z
N MET A 1 42.40 -9.20 -11.71
CA MET A 1 41.62 -7.96 -11.59
C MET A 1 40.15 -8.33 -11.66
N GLY A 2 39.45 -8.35 -10.53
CA GLY A 2 38.02 -8.67 -10.51
C GLY A 2 37.22 -7.40 -10.78
N THR A 3 36.61 -7.30 -11.96
CA THR A 3 35.62 -6.26 -12.22
C THR A 3 34.31 -6.71 -11.59
N ILE A 4 33.98 -6.13 -10.43
CA ILE A 4 32.59 -6.05 -10.00
C ILE A 4 31.93 -5.25 -11.14
N GLY A 5 31.03 -5.87 -11.91
CA GLY A 5 30.45 -5.26 -13.11
C GLY A 5 29.78 -3.90 -12.84
N THR A 6 29.36 -3.20 -13.90
CA THR A 6 28.63 -1.94 -13.78
C THR A 6 27.32 -2.15 -13.02
N TRP A 7 26.97 -1.21 -12.14
CA TRP A 7 25.71 -1.25 -11.42
C TRP A 7 24.51 -1.16 -12.38
N GLU A 8 23.53 -2.04 -12.19
CA GLU A 8 22.28 -2.09 -12.95
C GLU A 8 21.09 -2.05 -11.97
N ARG A 9 20.06 -1.22 -12.25
CA ARG A 9 18.91 -1.04 -11.35
C ARG A 9 18.06 -2.30 -11.19
N CYS A 10 17.74 -2.96 -12.29
CA CYS A 10 16.99 -4.22 -12.34
C CYS A 10 17.67 -5.12 -13.37
N SER A 11 18.06 -6.33 -12.98
CA SER A 11 18.70 -7.28 -13.89
C SER A 11 17.72 -8.33 -14.40
N SER A 12 17.55 -8.39 -15.72
CA SER A 12 16.77 -9.45 -16.39
C SER A 12 17.51 -10.80 -16.42
N ARG A 13 18.75 -10.86 -15.92
CA ARG A 13 19.59 -12.06 -15.91
C ARG A 13 19.34 -12.97 -14.71
N LEU A 14 18.64 -12.46 -13.69
CA LEU A 14 18.29 -13.24 -12.51
C LEU A 14 17.28 -14.32 -12.91
N ARG A 15 17.63 -15.58 -12.69
CA ARG A 15 16.72 -16.72 -12.90
C ARG A 15 16.05 -17.07 -11.57
N PHE A 16 14.73 -16.96 -11.52
CA PHE A 16 13.92 -17.36 -10.38
C PHE A 16 12.66 -18.07 -10.88
N THR A 17 12.13 -18.95 -10.04
CA THR A 17 10.84 -19.61 -10.26
C THR A 17 9.79 -18.80 -9.52
N ILE A 18 8.66 -18.53 -10.18
CA ILE A 18 7.50 -17.92 -9.52
C ILE A 18 6.66 -19.06 -8.93
N ASP A 19 6.76 -19.25 -7.63
CA ASP A 19 6.07 -20.31 -6.87
C ASP A 19 4.96 -19.76 -5.96
N VAL A 20 4.93 -18.44 -5.72
CA VAL A 20 3.86 -17.75 -4.98
C VAL A 20 3.00 -16.93 -5.95
N PRO A 21 1.83 -17.43 -6.37
CA PRO A 21 0.96 -16.73 -7.32
C PRO A 21 0.20 -15.55 -6.69
N SER A 22 0.05 -15.52 -5.36
CA SER A 22 -0.67 -14.45 -4.66
C SER A 22 -0.19 -14.30 -3.23
N SER A 23 -0.13 -13.05 -2.75
CA SER A 23 0.20 -12.72 -1.35
C SER A 23 -1.03 -12.63 -0.43
N THR A 24 -2.24 -12.77 -0.97
CA THR A 24 -3.52 -12.54 -0.26
C THR A 24 -3.63 -13.35 1.03
N GLU A 25 -3.31 -14.65 0.98
CA GLU A 25 -3.38 -15.54 2.13
C GLU A 25 -2.41 -15.11 3.25
N PHE A 26 -1.22 -14.63 2.90
CA PHE A 26 -0.26 -14.12 3.89
C PHE A 26 -0.77 -12.85 4.58
N HIS A 27 -1.41 -11.94 3.84
CA HIS A 27 -2.05 -10.76 4.45
C HIS A 27 -3.20 -11.16 5.39
N LEU A 28 -3.99 -12.18 5.03
CA LEU A 28 -5.04 -12.71 5.90
C LEU A 28 -4.46 -13.32 7.18
N GLN A 29 -3.36 -14.07 7.08
CA GLN A 29 -2.68 -14.64 8.24
C GLN A 29 -2.12 -13.57 9.18
N LEU A 30 -1.55 -12.49 8.64
CA LEU A 30 -1.07 -11.36 9.45
C LEU A 30 -2.23 -10.61 10.11
N ALA A 31 -3.34 -10.42 9.39
CA ALA A 31 -4.56 -9.84 9.95
C ALA A 31 -5.11 -10.69 11.11
N ARG A 32 -5.13 -12.03 10.97
CA ARG A 32 -5.54 -12.96 12.04
C ARG A 32 -4.73 -12.85 13.33
N LYS A 33 -3.48 -12.38 13.22
CA LYS A 33 -2.59 -12.10 14.37
C LYS A 33 -2.77 -10.69 14.95
N GLY A 34 -3.71 -9.91 14.43
CA GLY A 34 -4.00 -8.55 14.88
C GLY A 34 -3.01 -7.50 14.37
N TYR A 35 -2.17 -7.82 13.38
CA TYR A 35 -1.22 -6.84 12.86
C TYR A 35 -1.92 -5.71 12.10
N ARG A 36 -1.50 -4.49 12.37
CA ARG A 36 -1.87 -3.30 11.57
C ARG A 36 -1.15 -3.34 10.23
N SER A 37 -1.85 -2.90 9.18
CA SER A 37 -1.29 -2.80 7.83
C SER A 37 -1.64 -1.46 7.18
N LEU A 38 -0.74 -0.98 6.32
CA LEU A 38 -0.94 0.15 5.42
C LEU A 38 -0.74 -0.36 3.99
N ILE A 39 -1.79 -0.22 3.19
CA ILE A 39 -1.76 -0.52 1.76
C ILE A 39 -1.94 0.85 1.09
N TYR A 40 -1.09 1.19 0.13
CA TYR A 40 -1.23 2.45 -0.58
C TYR A 40 -0.89 2.31 -2.05
N SER A 41 -1.53 3.16 -2.86
CA SER A 41 -1.35 3.19 -4.31
C SER A 41 -1.27 4.63 -4.80
N GLY A 42 -0.37 4.92 -5.73
CA GLY A 42 -0.49 6.12 -6.55
C GLY A 42 -1.69 5.97 -7.49
N ASP A 43 -2.58 6.96 -7.56
CA ASP A 43 -3.79 6.86 -8.37
C ASP A 43 -3.58 7.07 -9.88
N HIS A 44 -2.35 7.40 -10.30
CA HIS A 44 -1.94 7.50 -11.70
C HIS A 44 -1.08 6.30 -12.15
N ASP A 45 -0.90 5.28 -11.32
CA ASP A 45 -0.25 4.04 -11.75
C ASP A 45 -1.16 3.23 -12.69
N LEU A 46 -0.68 2.94 -13.89
CA LEU A 46 -1.37 2.11 -14.88
C LEU A 46 -0.83 0.67 -14.92
N ILE A 47 0.34 0.40 -14.33
CA ILE A 47 0.92 -0.95 -14.27
C ILE A 47 0.17 -1.75 -13.20
N ILE A 48 0.01 -1.18 -12.00
CA ILE A 48 -0.77 -1.76 -10.91
C ILE A 48 -1.80 -0.72 -10.43
N PRO A 49 -2.93 -0.56 -11.14
CA PRO A 49 -3.93 0.45 -10.81
C PRO A 49 -4.58 0.18 -9.45
N TYR A 50 -4.86 1.25 -8.71
CA TYR A 50 -5.42 1.17 -7.34
C TYR A 50 -6.77 0.43 -7.28
N VAL A 51 -7.53 0.40 -8.39
CA VAL A 51 -8.79 -0.36 -8.49
C VAL A 51 -8.53 -1.86 -8.33
N GLY A 52 -7.44 -2.38 -8.90
CA GLY A 52 -7.04 -3.78 -8.71
C GLY A 52 -6.64 -4.06 -7.25
N THR A 53 -5.98 -3.10 -6.60
CA THR A 53 -5.70 -3.17 -5.15
C THR A 53 -6.98 -3.15 -4.31
N LEU A 54 -8.00 -2.37 -4.70
CA LEU A 54 -9.30 -2.35 -4.03
C LEU A 54 -10.03 -3.69 -4.14
N GLU A 55 -10.08 -4.29 -5.34
CA GLU A 55 -10.66 -5.63 -5.55
C GLU A 55 -9.94 -6.68 -4.69
N TRP A 56 -8.60 -6.61 -4.63
CA TRP A 56 -7.81 -7.46 -3.76
C TRP A 56 -8.18 -7.29 -2.27
N ILE A 57 -8.29 -6.06 -1.77
CA ILE A 57 -8.70 -5.79 -0.39
C ILE A 57 -10.12 -6.31 -0.13
N GLN A 58 -11.05 -6.10 -1.05
CA GLN A 58 -12.43 -6.55 -0.93
C GLN A 58 -12.53 -8.08 -0.85
N SER A 59 -11.65 -8.81 -1.54
CA SER A 59 -11.59 -10.28 -1.47
C SER A 59 -11.29 -10.82 -0.07
N LEU A 60 -10.68 -10.00 0.82
CA LEU A 60 -10.40 -10.38 2.21
C LEU A 60 -11.66 -10.36 3.09
N ASN A 61 -12.75 -9.74 2.62
CA ASN A 61 -14.05 -9.67 3.29
C ASN A 61 -14.00 -9.09 4.73
N PHE A 62 -13.17 -8.05 4.93
CA PHE A 62 -13.14 -7.30 6.18
C PHE A 62 -14.23 -6.22 6.22
N ARG A 63 -14.72 -5.89 7.42
CA ARG A 63 -15.72 -4.85 7.62
C ARG A 63 -15.09 -3.46 7.48
N ILE A 64 -15.79 -2.54 6.84
CA ILE A 64 -15.41 -1.11 6.81
C ILE A 64 -15.66 -0.51 8.20
N VAL A 65 -14.63 0.13 8.76
CA VAL A 65 -14.68 0.80 10.07
C VAL A 65 -14.38 2.30 9.99
N ASP A 66 -13.83 2.78 8.88
CA ASP A 66 -13.72 4.20 8.53
C ASP A 66 -14.08 4.33 7.05
N GLU A 67 -15.09 5.14 6.73
CA GLU A 67 -15.63 5.24 5.38
C GLU A 67 -14.66 5.88 4.39
N TRP A 68 -14.95 5.70 3.10
CA TRP A 68 -14.13 6.32 2.04
C TRP A 68 -14.22 7.84 2.13
N ARG A 69 -13.10 8.48 2.42
CA ARG A 69 -13.03 9.94 2.63
C ARG A 69 -11.70 10.51 2.13
N PRO A 70 -11.66 11.80 1.77
CA PRO A 70 -10.39 12.44 1.45
C PRO A 70 -9.50 12.52 2.69
N TRP A 71 -8.20 12.40 2.49
CA TRP A 71 -7.19 12.78 3.48
C TRP A 71 -6.42 14.00 3.01
N LEU A 72 -6.10 14.89 3.95
CA LEU A 72 -5.60 16.22 3.65
C LEU A 72 -4.15 16.40 4.10
N LEU A 73 -3.38 17.13 3.30
CA LEU A 73 -2.10 17.69 3.69
C LEU A 73 -2.09 19.16 3.29
N LYS A 74 -1.80 20.05 4.26
CA LYS A 74 -1.76 21.51 4.04
C LYS A 74 -3.04 22.05 3.35
N ASN A 75 -4.21 21.60 3.81
CA ASN A 75 -5.53 21.97 3.27
C ASN A 75 -5.74 21.62 1.78
N GLN A 76 -5.00 20.64 1.27
CA GLN A 76 -5.18 20.08 -0.07
C GLN A 76 -5.49 18.59 0.03
N VAL A 77 -6.32 18.09 -0.89
CA VAL A 77 -6.58 16.65 -1.01
C VAL A 77 -5.31 15.96 -1.48
N ALA A 78 -4.72 15.17 -0.60
CA ALA A 78 -3.53 14.38 -0.88
C ALA A 78 -3.90 12.96 -1.38
N GLY A 79 -5.15 12.56 -1.20
CA GLY A 79 -5.76 11.36 -1.75
C GLY A 79 -7.01 10.97 -0.98
N TYR A 80 -7.38 9.70 -1.03
CA TYR A 80 -8.53 9.14 -0.33
C TYR A 80 -8.11 7.95 0.53
N THR A 81 -8.81 7.74 1.63
CA THR A 81 -8.51 6.68 2.59
C THR A 81 -9.78 5.97 3.04
N ARG A 82 -9.63 4.70 3.43
CA ARG A 82 -10.66 3.88 4.08
C ARG A 82 -9.97 2.86 4.98
N THR A 83 -10.58 2.50 6.10
CA THR A 83 -10.03 1.50 7.02
C THR A 83 -10.99 0.32 7.14
N TYR A 84 -10.39 -0.88 7.15
CA TYR A 84 -11.06 -2.16 7.29
C TYR A 84 -10.58 -2.89 8.54
N SER A 85 -11.47 -3.70 9.13
CA SER A 85 -11.17 -4.52 10.29
C SER A 85 -12.02 -5.80 10.31
N ASP A 86 -11.49 -6.87 10.86
CA ASP A 86 -12.26 -8.03 11.26
C ASP A 86 -12.45 -8.03 12.79
N PRO A 87 -13.70 -8.03 13.29
CA PRO A 87 -13.96 -7.99 14.74
C PRO A 87 -13.40 -9.19 15.50
N ARG A 88 -13.07 -10.29 14.82
CA ARG A 88 -12.46 -11.48 15.44
C ARG A 88 -10.99 -11.27 15.79
N TYR A 89 -10.31 -10.42 15.03
CA TYR A 89 -8.84 -10.28 15.09
C TYR A 89 -8.40 -8.88 15.50
N PHE A 90 -9.32 -7.92 15.53
CA PHE A 90 -9.05 -6.51 15.85
C PHE A 90 -7.89 -5.92 15.02
N ASN A 91 -7.68 -6.43 13.80
CA ASN A 91 -6.71 -5.88 12.86
C ASN A 91 -7.20 -4.53 12.32
N LEU A 92 -6.28 -3.66 11.93
CA LEU A 92 -6.61 -2.44 11.18
C LEU A 92 -5.82 -2.44 9.88
N MET A 93 -6.54 -2.57 8.77
CA MET A 93 -6.00 -2.43 7.42
C MET A 93 -6.44 -1.09 6.86
N THR A 94 -5.51 -0.14 6.80
CA THR A 94 -5.74 1.17 6.19
C THR A 94 -5.34 1.11 4.73
N PHE A 95 -6.25 1.50 3.85
CA PHE A 95 -5.95 1.73 2.44
C PHE A 95 -5.96 3.23 2.14
N ALA A 96 -4.95 3.70 1.40
CA ALA A 96 -4.85 5.08 0.98
C ALA A 96 -4.41 5.22 -0.48
N THR A 97 -5.06 6.09 -1.24
CA THR A 97 -4.51 6.57 -2.51
C THR A 97 -3.63 7.79 -2.28
N VAL A 98 -2.66 8.00 -3.17
CA VAL A 98 -1.85 9.22 -3.24
C VAL A 98 -2.15 9.92 -4.56
N LYS A 99 -2.80 11.08 -4.48
CA LYS A 99 -3.32 11.82 -5.62
C LYS A 99 -2.21 12.36 -6.52
N GLY A 100 -2.21 11.97 -7.78
CA GLY A 100 -1.18 12.26 -8.76
C GLY A 100 0.13 11.49 -8.54
N GLY A 101 0.11 10.41 -7.75
CA GLY A 101 1.25 9.51 -7.58
C GLY A 101 1.26 8.40 -8.64
N GLY A 102 2.44 8.04 -9.16
CA GLY A 102 2.61 6.86 -10.03
C GLY A 102 2.93 5.57 -9.25
N HIS A 103 3.54 4.58 -9.92
CA HIS A 103 3.93 3.29 -9.33
C HIS A 103 4.85 3.48 -8.11
N THR A 104 5.88 4.30 -8.27
CA THR A 104 6.78 4.78 -7.21
C THR A 104 6.22 6.07 -6.60
N ALA A 105 5.04 6.03 -5.96
CA ALA A 105 4.35 7.23 -5.49
C ALA A 105 5.24 8.27 -4.75
N PRO A 106 6.21 7.90 -3.89
CA PRO A 106 7.12 8.85 -3.24
C PRO A 106 8.04 9.64 -4.20
N GLU A 107 8.28 9.16 -5.42
CA GLU A 107 9.03 9.87 -6.47
C GLU A 107 8.24 11.08 -6.99
N TYR A 108 6.92 10.96 -7.06
CA TYR A 108 6.01 11.98 -7.61
C TYR A 108 5.42 12.89 -6.53
N LYS A 109 5.16 12.33 -5.34
CA LYS A 109 4.49 12.98 -4.21
C LYS A 109 5.23 12.76 -2.88
N PRO A 110 6.51 13.22 -2.76
CA PRO A 110 7.30 12.96 -1.57
C PRO A 110 6.68 13.50 -0.26
N PRO A 111 6.19 14.75 -0.18
CA PRO A 111 5.58 15.28 1.04
C PRO A 111 4.35 14.49 1.50
N GLU A 112 3.49 14.10 0.57
CA GLU A 112 2.27 13.33 0.82
C GLU A 112 2.61 11.93 1.32
N CYS A 113 3.53 11.22 0.66
CA CYS A 113 3.96 9.90 1.08
C CYS A 113 4.65 9.91 2.45
N PHE A 114 5.50 10.91 2.72
CA PHE A 114 6.13 11.07 4.03
C PHE A 114 5.09 11.33 5.13
N ALA A 115 4.14 12.24 4.90
CA ALA A 115 3.07 12.53 5.85
C ALA A 115 2.19 11.31 6.12
N MET A 116 1.85 10.54 5.08
CA MET A 116 1.09 9.30 5.19
C MET A 116 1.83 8.27 6.06
N PHE A 117 3.10 8.01 5.75
CA PHE A 117 3.93 7.10 6.53
C PHE A 117 4.04 7.53 8.00
N GLN A 118 4.37 8.81 8.24
CA GLN A 118 4.51 9.36 9.59
C GLN A 118 3.21 9.24 10.40
N ARG A 119 2.07 9.58 9.80
CA ARG A 119 0.75 9.44 10.46
C ARG A 119 0.49 7.99 10.82
N TRP A 120 0.69 7.06 9.89
CA TRP A 120 0.45 5.65 10.15
C TRP A 120 1.34 5.09 11.27
N ILE A 121 2.67 5.30 11.24
CA ILE A 121 3.56 4.76 12.29
C ILE A 121 3.29 5.37 13.68
N THR A 122 2.81 6.62 13.73
CA THR A 122 2.46 7.28 15.00
C THR A 122 1.02 7.04 15.45
N GLY A 123 0.25 6.20 14.73
CA GLY A 123 -1.14 5.89 15.06
C GLY A 123 -2.12 7.04 14.82
N LYS A 124 -1.72 8.06 14.06
CA LYS A 124 -2.60 9.16 13.65
C LYS A 124 -3.40 8.74 12.43
N GLN A 125 -4.65 9.17 12.37
CA GLN A 125 -5.47 8.98 11.17
C GLN A 125 -4.90 9.80 10.00
N LEU A 126 -5.10 9.28 8.79
CA LEU A 126 -4.84 10.00 7.55
C LEU A 126 -5.86 11.12 7.36
#